data_AF-A0A1B6EZC9-F1
#
_entry.id   AF-A0A1B6EZC9-F1
#
_cell.length_a   1.000
_cell.length_b   1.000
_cell.length_c   1.000
_cell.angle_alpha   90.00
_cell.angle_beta   90.00
_cell.angle_gamma   90.00
#
_symmetry.space_group_name_H-M   'P 1'
#
loop_
_entity.id
_entity.type
_entity.pdbx_description
1 polymer ?
#
loop_
_entity_poly.entity_id
_entity_poly.type
_entity_poly.pdbx_seq_one_letter_code
_entity_poly.pdbx_strand_id
1 'polypeptide(L)'
;WDFSWHEMGYYDLPASIDYILNNTGYKQLFYIGHSMGTTMYFVLGATRPEYMDKVQAAVTMAPVVFPWNVRGAFGSSINSLTPFLNWLTKLLGLYEIWPRSPKVLWLDRHVCANPRLQVICSDFVFAICGFDKNELNMTVFPTILEYLPDGASFKELEHFSQIRPKGSDFKQFDYGYIGNLWRYGSYFPPIYNLTNVRAPLYIYYGLNDWVADPQDVFYTV
;
A
#
# COMPACT_ATOMS: atom_id res chain seq x y z
N TRP A 1 -14.84 -5.64 4.42
CA TRP A 1 -13.41 -5.77 4.13
C TRP A 1 -13.12 -6.58 2.86
N ASP A 2 -13.99 -6.51 1.84
CA ASP A 2 -13.71 -7.11 0.51
C ASP A 2 -13.20 -6.03 -0.46
N PHE A 3 -12.19 -5.28 -0.04
CA PHE A 3 -11.58 -4.20 -0.81
C PHE A 3 -10.07 -4.35 -0.83
N SER A 4 -9.43 -3.74 -1.81
CA SER A 4 -7.99 -3.63 -1.94
C SER A 4 -7.60 -2.19 -2.27
N TRP A 5 -6.31 -1.95 -2.48
CA TRP A 5 -5.82 -0.68 -3.00
C TRP A 5 -6.44 -0.29 -4.38
N HIS A 6 -7.08 -1.23 -5.09
CA HIS A 6 -7.89 -0.91 -6.27
C HIS A 6 -9.06 -0.01 -5.90
N GLU A 7 -9.91 -0.45 -4.96
CA GLU A 7 -11.09 0.31 -4.54
C GLU A 7 -10.70 1.66 -3.94
N MET A 8 -9.59 1.72 -3.19
CA MET A 8 -9.07 2.98 -2.65
C MET A 8 -8.61 3.95 -3.75
N GLY A 9 -7.92 3.47 -4.78
CA GLY A 9 -7.52 4.30 -5.93
C GLY A 9 -8.68 4.70 -6.83
N TYR A 10 -9.66 3.81 -7.02
CA TYR A 10 -10.77 3.98 -7.95
C TYR A 10 -11.97 4.76 -7.37
N TYR A 11 -12.23 4.62 -6.08
CA TYR A 11 -13.36 5.25 -5.39
C TYR A 11 -12.92 6.32 -4.38
N ASP A 12 -12.05 5.96 -3.43
CA ASP A 12 -11.75 6.83 -2.28
C ASP A 12 -10.97 8.09 -2.70
N LEU A 13 -9.94 7.93 -3.54
CA LEU A 13 -9.17 9.07 -4.05
C LEU A 13 -10.03 10.05 -4.86
N PRO A 14 -10.83 9.60 -5.86
CA PRO A 14 -11.76 10.48 -6.57
C PRO A 14 -12.72 11.24 -5.67
N ALA A 15 -13.37 10.55 -4.72
CA ALA A 15 -14.32 11.17 -3.80
C ALA A 15 -13.63 12.23 -2.93
N SER A 16 -12.42 11.93 -2.44
CA SER A 16 -11.63 12.86 -1.63
C SER A 16 -11.18 14.08 -2.41
N ILE A 17 -10.65 13.87 -3.63
CA ILE A 17 -10.20 14.95 -4.52
C ILE A 17 -11.37 15.87 -4.87
N ASP A 18 -12.50 15.31 -5.30
CA ASP A 18 -13.67 16.10 -5.70
C ASP A 18 -14.23 16.88 -4.53
N TYR A 19 -14.30 16.27 -3.34
CA TYR A 19 -14.70 16.97 -2.13
C TYR A 19 -13.77 18.16 -1.83
N ILE A 20 -12.45 17.96 -1.83
CA ILE A 20 -11.47 19.02 -1.56
C ILE A 20 -11.60 20.16 -2.58
N LEU A 21 -11.63 19.85 -3.88
CA LEU A 21 -11.70 20.87 -4.93
C LEU A 21 -13.03 21.64 -4.90
N ASN A 22 -14.16 20.96 -4.66
CA ASN A 22 -15.46 21.60 -4.54
C ASN A 22 -15.55 22.53 -3.32
N ASN A 23 -14.96 22.13 -2.18
CA ASN A 23 -15.01 22.94 -0.97
C ASN A 23 -14.02 24.12 -0.98
N THR A 24 -12.88 23.97 -1.66
CA THR A 24 -11.84 25.01 -1.70
C THR A 24 -11.97 25.95 -2.90
N GLY A 25 -12.64 25.52 -3.98
CA GLY A 25 -12.75 26.26 -5.24
C GLY A 25 -11.50 26.20 -6.11
N TYR A 26 -10.44 25.48 -5.69
CA TYR A 26 -9.28 25.22 -6.55
C TYR A 26 -9.63 24.24 -7.66
N LYS A 27 -8.96 24.37 -8.81
CA LYS A 27 -9.14 23.46 -9.96
C LYS A 27 -8.24 22.23 -9.89
N GLN A 28 -7.11 22.36 -9.18
CA GLN A 28 -6.10 21.33 -9.06
C GLN A 28 -5.54 21.29 -7.64
N LEU A 29 -4.97 20.16 -7.27
CA LEU A 29 -4.21 19.98 -6.03
C LEU A 29 -2.87 19.29 -6.29
N PHE A 30 -1.99 19.34 -5.30
CA PHE A 30 -0.80 18.50 -5.26
C PHE A 30 -1.14 17.18 -4.56
N TYR A 31 -0.81 16.06 -5.19
CA TYR A 31 -0.95 14.75 -4.57
C TYR A 31 0.39 14.33 -3.95
N ILE A 32 0.39 13.92 -2.69
CA ILE A 32 1.59 13.35 -2.05
C ILE A 32 1.21 11.98 -1.51
N GLY A 33 1.80 10.93 -2.09
CA GLY A 33 1.57 9.55 -1.69
C GLY A 33 2.82 8.93 -1.09
N HIS A 34 2.64 8.09 -0.08
CA HIS A 34 3.71 7.28 0.49
C HIS A 34 3.35 5.79 0.43
N SER A 35 4.28 4.93 0.04
CA SER A 35 4.08 3.47 -0.02
C SER A 35 2.81 3.11 -0.78
N MET A 36 1.85 2.40 -0.19
CA MET A 36 0.57 2.04 -0.83
C MET A 36 -0.24 3.25 -1.34
N GLY A 37 -0.09 4.44 -0.75
CA GLY A 37 -0.72 5.66 -1.27
C GLY A 37 -0.26 5.97 -2.70
N THR A 38 0.98 5.66 -3.03
CA THR A 38 1.47 5.77 -4.42
C THR A 38 0.76 4.77 -5.33
N THR A 39 0.57 3.51 -4.90
CA THR A 39 -0.16 2.47 -5.64
C THR A 39 -1.57 2.95 -5.97
N MET A 40 -2.26 3.53 -4.99
CA MET A 40 -3.60 4.11 -5.17
C MET A 40 -3.60 5.22 -6.24
N TYR A 41 -2.57 6.07 -6.24
CA TYR A 41 -2.43 7.12 -7.26
C TYR A 41 -2.21 6.57 -8.67
N PHE A 42 -1.38 5.54 -8.83
CA PHE A 42 -1.20 4.88 -10.12
C PHE A 42 -2.47 4.17 -10.58
N VAL A 43 -3.24 3.55 -9.68
CA VAL A 43 -4.58 3.03 -10.00
C VAL A 43 -5.50 4.14 -10.47
N LEU A 44 -5.56 5.26 -9.74
CA LEU A 44 -6.38 6.41 -10.09
C LEU A 44 -6.10 6.86 -11.52
N GLY A 45 -4.83 7.16 -11.84
CA GLY A 45 -4.49 7.64 -13.18
C GLY A 45 -4.68 6.58 -14.27
N ALA A 46 -4.45 5.30 -13.98
CA ALA A 46 -4.64 4.22 -14.95
C ALA A 46 -6.12 3.97 -15.30
N THR A 47 -7.00 4.06 -14.31
CA THR A 47 -8.43 3.71 -14.43
C THR A 47 -9.35 4.90 -14.63
N ARG A 48 -8.94 6.09 -14.18
CA ARG A 48 -9.70 7.34 -14.24
C ARG A 48 -8.81 8.51 -14.68
N PRO A 49 -8.29 8.46 -15.93
CA PRO A 49 -7.35 9.46 -16.45
C PRO A 49 -7.87 10.90 -16.43
N GLU A 50 -9.18 11.12 -16.30
CA GLU A 50 -9.76 12.45 -16.12
C GLU A 50 -9.30 13.15 -14.82
N TYR A 51 -8.85 12.39 -13.82
CA TYR A 51 -8.30 12.98 -12.58
C TYR A 51 -6.88 13.50 -12.76
N MET A 52 -6.18 13.13 -13.83
CA MET A 52 -4.85 13.70 -14.11
C MET A 52 -4.92 15.19 -14.45
N ASP A 53 -6.09 15.71 -14.89
CA ASP A 53 -6.31 17.15 -15.04
C ASP A 53 -6.53 17.89 -13.72
N LYS A 54 -6.88 17.15 -12.65
CA LYS A 54 -7.14 17.68 -11.30
C LYS A 54 -5.91 17.62 -10.39
N VAL A 55 -4.81 17.04 -10.87
CA VAL A 55 -3.55 16.90 -10.13
C VAL A 55 -2.49 17.76 -10.81
N GLN A 56 -2.07 18.81 -10.14
CA GLN A 56 -1.07 19.75 -10.67
C GLN A 56 0.31 19.08 -10.77
N ALA A 57 0.69 18.34 -9.73
CA ALA A 57 1.80 17.40 -9.73
C ALA A 57 1.60 16.37 -8.62
N ALA A 58 2.20 15.19 -8.80
CA ALA A 58 2.24 14.14 -7.80
C ALA A 58 3.66 13.93 -7.28
N VAL A 59 3.79 13.80 -5.97
CA VAL A 59 5.00 13.37 -5.29
C VAL A 59 4.77 11.97 -4.75
N THR A 60 5.51 10.99 -5.25
CA THR A 60 5.42 9.59 -4.80
C THR A 60 6.68 9.23 -4.03
N MET A 61 6.52 8.99 -2.73
CA MET A 61 7.57 8.58 -1.81
C MET A 61 7.49 7.07 -1.59
N ALA A 62 8.58 6.35 -1.89
CA ALA A 62 8.65 4.89 -1.87
C ALA A 62 7.53 4.24 -2.72
N PRO A 63 7.52 4.43 -4.05
CA PRO A 63 6.42 3.94 -4.86
C PRO A 63 6.39 2.40 -4.95
N VAL A 64 5.20 1.82 -4.79
CA VAL A 64 5.00 0.36 -4.82
C VAL A 64 4.06 0.00 -5.98
N VAL A 65 4.64 -0.25 -7.16
CA VAL A 65 3.89 -0.61 -8.39
C VAL A 65 4.25 -2.01 -8.87
N PHE A 66 5.54 -2.32 -8.94
CA PHE A 66 6.07 -3.63 -9.33
C PHE A 66 6.86 -4.26 -8.18
N PRO A 67 6.23 -4.81 -7.12
CA PRO A 67 6.90 -5.25 -5.90
C PRO A 67 7.63 -6.60 -6.08
N TRP A 68 8.53 -6.71 -7.05
CA TRP A 68 9.16 -7.96 -7.46
C TRP A 68 10.37 -8.35 -6.60
N ASN A 69 11.02 -7.37 -5.98
CA ASN A 69 12.24 -7.56 -5.19
C ASN A 69 12.02 -7.22 -3.70
N VAL A 70 10.77 -7.31 -3.21
CA VAL A 70 10.43 -7.09 -1.80
C VAL A 70 11.19 -8.04 -0.88
N ARG A 71 11.73 -7.50 0.22
CA ARG A 71 12.53 -8.20 1.25
C ARG A 71 11.81 -8.21 2.59
N GLY A 72 12.43 -8.81 3.61
CA GLY A 72 11.92 -8.83 4.98
C GLY A 72 10.61 -9.60 5.15
N ALA A 73 9.77 -9.16 6.10
CA ALA A 73 8.51 -9.83 6.41
C ALA A 73 7.57 -9.91 5.20
N PHE A 74 7.50 -8.85 4.38
CA PHE A 74 6.68 -8.81 3.15
C PHE A 74 7.30 -9.55 1.95
N GLY A 75 8.59 -9.86 2.00
CA GLY A 75 9.28 -10.70 1.01
C GLY A 75 9.24 -12.19 1.34
N SER A 76 8.82 -12.56 2.56
CA SER A 76 8.92 -13.94 3.04
C SER A 76 7.94 -14.90 2.37
N SER A 77 8.30 -16.20 2.32
CA SER A 77 7.51 -17.31 1.77
C SER A 77 6.16 -17.51 2.47
N ILE A 78 5.93 -16.88 3.63
CA ILE A 78 4.63 -16.86 4.30
C ILE A 78 3.58 -16.18 3.41
N ASN A 79 3.99 -15.26 2.53
CA ASN A 79 3.08 -14.65 1.58
C ASN A 79 2.61 -15.60 0.47
N SER A 80 3.26 -16.74 0.27
CA SER A 80 2.73 -17.82 -0.58
C SER A 80 1.44 -18.42 -0.01
N LEU A 81 1.22 -18.28 1.29
CA LEU A 81 0.02 -18.74 1.99
C LEU A 81 -1.09 -17.68 2.02
N THR A 82 -0.84 -16.46 1.51
CA THR A 82 -1.82 -15.36 1.60
C THR A 82 -3.19 -15.71 1.02
N PRO A 83 -3.33 -16.44 -0.12
CA PRO A 83 -4.65 -16.87 -0.59
C PRO A 83 -5.36 -17.81 0.38
N PHE A 84 -4.62 -18.77 0.97
CA PHE A 84 -5.17 -19.66 1.99
C PHE A 84 -5.57 -18.90 3.26
N LEU A 85 -4.72 -17.97 3.71
CA LEU A 85 -5.00 -17.12 4.85
C LEU A 85 -6.22 -16.24 4.61
N ASN A 86 -6.36 -15.60 3.45
CA ASN A 86 -7.54 -14.79 3.13
C ASN A 86 -8.82 -15.65 3.09
N TRP A 87 -8.75 -16.86 2.53
CA TRP A 87 -9.88 -17.79 2.56
C TRP A 87 -10.24 -18.20 3.99
N LEU A 88 -9.24 -18.60 4.79
CA LEU A 88 -9.43 -19.03 6.17
C LEU A 88 -9.99 -17.90 7.04
N THR A 89 -9.47 -16.69 6.88
CA THR A 89 -9.88 -15.54 7.68
C THR A 89 -11.29 -15.11 7.33
N LYS A 90 -11.68 -15.17 6.04
CA LYS A 90 -13.08 -15.03 5.62
C LYS A 90 -14.00 -16.09 6.25
N LEU A 91 -13.56 -17.36 6.27
CA LEU A 91 -14.32 -18.45 6.89
C LEU A 91 -14.51 -18.26 8.39
N LEU A 92 -13.46 -17.77 9.08
CA LEU A 92 -13.47 -17.50 10.52
C LEU A 92 -14.11 -16.15 10.90
N GLY A 93 -14.55 -15.35 9.92
CA GLY A 93 -15.10 -14.01 10.15
C GLY A 93 -14.08 -12.96 10.61
N LEU A 94 -12.79 -13.22 10.37
CA LEU A 94 -11.66 -12.33 10.69
C LEU A 94 -11.33 -11.47 9.48
N TYR A 95 -11.97 -10.32 9.37
CA TYR A 95 -11.93 -9.56 8.12
C TYR A 95 -10.86 -8.47 8.05
N GLU A 96 -10.35 -8.03 9.21
CA GLU A 96 -9.39 -6.94 9.36
C GLU A 96 -8.02 -7.49 9.78
N ILE A 97 -6.95 -6.96 9.19
CA ILE A 97 -5.56 -7.19 9.63
C ILE A 97 -5.02 -5.97 10.34
N TRP A 98 -4.13 -6.23 11.29
CA TRP A 98 -3.46 -5.20 12.10
C TRP A 98 -4.41 -4.13 12.67
N PRO A 99 -5.53 -4.55 13.32
CA PRO A 99 -6.46 -3.60 13.90
C PRO A 99 -5.83 -2.82 15.04
N ARG A 100 -6.27 -1.58 15.23
CA ARG A 100 -5.91 -0.76 16.39
C ARG A 100 -6.65 -1.21 17.65
N SER A 101 -6.33 -2.41 18.12
CA SER A 101 -6.99 -3.05 19.27
C SER A 101 -6.39 -2.62 20.63
N PRO A 102 -7.15 -2.77 21.74
CA PRO A 102 -6.63 -2.50 23.09
C PRO A 102 -5.34 -3.27 23.43
N LYS A 103 -5.12 -4.45 22.84
CA LYS A 103 -3.90 -5.24 23.04
C LYS A 103 -2.68 -4.61 22.38
N VAL A 104 -2.84 -4.05 21.16
CA VAL A 104 -1.76 -3.34 20.47
C VAL A 104 -1.45 -2.04 21.21
N LEU A 105 -2.48 -1.28 21.60
CA LEU A 105 -2.33 -0.07 22.44
C LEU A 105 -1.58 -0.37 23.75
N TRP A 106 -1.87 -1.51 24.38
CA TRP A 106 -1.16 -1.94 25.58
C TRP A 106 0.33 -2.21 25.30
N LEU A 107 0.64 -2.91 24.20
CA LEU A 107 2.02 -3.19 23.77
C LEU A 107 2.78 -1.88 23.54
N ASP A 108 2.17 -0.92 22.84
CA ASP A 108 2.83 0.35 22.53
C ASP A 108 3.19 1.11 23.81
N ARG A 109 2.24 1.20 24.75
CA ARG A 109 2.41 1.95 26.01
C ARG A 109 3.38 1.31 27.00
N HIS A 110 3.49 -0.02 27.03
CA HIS A 110 4.28 -0.72 28.06
C HIS A 110 5.59 -1.30 27.55
N VAL A 111 5.65 -1.65 26.27
CA VAL A 111 6.84 -2.23 25.63
C VAL A 111 7.51 -1.18 24.75
N CYS A 112 6.81 -0.60 23.78
CA CYS A 112 7.45 0.31 22.82
C CYS A 112 7.81 1.67 23.41
N ALA A 113 7.07 2.16 24.40
CA ALA A 113 7.38 3.40 25.12
C ALA A 113 8.47 3.21 26.20
N ASN A 114 8.85 1.97 26.53
CA ASN A 114 9.90 1.70 27.51
C ASN A 114 11.28 1.79 26.83
N PRO A 115 12.17 2.74 27.22
CA PRO A 115 13.46 2.93 26.55
C PRO A 115 14.36 1.69 26.46
N ARG A 116 14.19 0.73 27.38
CA ARG A 116 14.98 -0.53 27.37
C ARG A 116 14.44 -1.57 26.38
N LEU A 117 13.15 -1.51 26.06
CA LEU A 117 12.45 -2.49 25.22
C LEU A 117 12.08 -1.95 23.85
N GLN A 118 12.16 -0.63 23.67
CA GLN A 118 11.81 0.07 22.43
C GLN A 118 12.50 -0.49 21.19
N VAL A 119 13.73 -1.00 21.34
CA VAL A 119 14.49 -1.65 20.26
C VAL A 119 13.74 -2.82 19.63
N ILE A 120 12.92 -3.54 20.40
CA ILE A 120 12.10 -4.66 19.90
C ILE A 120 11.07 -4.15 18.89
N CYS A 121 10.41 -3.03 19.21
CA CYS A 121 9.39 -2.46 18.34
C CYS A 121 10.02 -1.79 17.10
N SER A 122 11.15 -1.11 17.24
CA SER A 122 11.86 -0.53 16.08
C SER A 122 12.39 -1.62 15.16
N ASP A 123 12.96 -2.71 15.69
CA ASP A 123 13.46 -3.81 14.88
C ASP A 123 12.33 -4.55 14.17
N PHE A 124 11.14 -4.66 14.79
CA PHE A 124 9.96 -5.18 14.13
C PHE A 124 9.53 -4.30 12.94
N VAL A 125 9.48 -2.97 13.12
CA VAL A 125 9.16 -2.04 12.02
C VAL A 125 10.21 -2.12 10.91
N PHE A 126 11.50 -2.13 11.25
CA PHE A 126 12.59 -2.22 10.28
C PHE A 126 12.63 -3.57 9.55
N ALA A 127 12.21 -4.67 10.18
CA ALA A 127 12.08 -5.97 9.52
C ALA A 127 10.98 -5.99 8.44
N ILE A 128 10.07 -5.01 8.45
CA ILE A 128 9.02 -4.85 7.44
C ILE A 128 9.52 -3.94 6.30
N CYS A 129 10.07 -2.76 6.62
CA CYS A 129 10.30 -1.70 5.64
C CYS A 129 11.77 -1.48 5.24
N GLY A 130 12.74 -2.03 5.99
CA GLY A 130 14.18 -1.80 5.81
C GLY A 130 14.81 -1.04 6.97
N PHE A 131 16.08 -1.30 7.26
CA PHE A 131 16.77 -0.79 8.46
C PHE A 131 17.42 0.58 8.23
N ASP A 132 17.04 1.55 9.07
CA ASP A 132 17.74 2.83 9.20
C ASP A 132 17.61 3.42 10.62
N LYS A 133 18.36 2.83 11.57
CA LYS A 133 18.27 3.20 12.99
C LYS A 133 18.71 4.64 13.26
N ASN A 134 19.57 5.21 12.42
CA ASN A 134 20.13 6.55 12.63
C ASN A 134 19.11 7.65 12.30
N GLU A 135 18.22 7.39 11.33
CA GLU A 135 17.20 8.34 10.89
C GLU A 135 15.90 8.26 11.72
N LEU A 136 15.74 7.25 12.57
CA LEU A 136 14.59 7.13 13.46
C LEU A 136 14.82 7.81 14.80
N ASN A 137 14.09 8.89 15.07
CA ASN A 137 14.09 9.52 16.39
C ASN A 137 13.35 8.64 17.41
N MET A 138 14.14 7.89 18.18
CA MET A 138 13.64 6.97 19.21
C MET A 138 12.87 7.70 20.33
N THR A 139 13.06 9.00 20.55
CA THR A 139 12.24 9.73 21.54
C THR A 139 10.80 9.91 21.07
N VAL A 140 10.58 10.08 19.75
CA VAL A 140 9.26 10.33 19.14
C VAL A 140 8.60 9.03 18.69
N PHE A 141 9.38 7.97 18.47
CA PHE A 141 8.89 6.68 17.96
C PHE A 141 7.68 6.08 18.70
N PRO A 142 7.54 6.13 20.04
CA PRO A 142 6.35 5.60 20.72
C PRO A 142 5.09 6.38 20.34
N THR A 143 5.20 7.71 20.17
CA THR A 143 4.09 8.55 19.72
C THR A 143 3.68 8.21 18.29
N ILE A 144 4.63 7.86 17.42
CA ILE A 144 4.31 7.38 16.06
C ILE A 144 3.50 6.07 16.13
N LEU A 145 3.91 5.13 16.98
CA LEU A 145 3.21 3.85 17.17
C LEU A 145 1.83 3.98 17.81
N GLU A 146 1.47 5.12 18.40
CA GLU A 146 0.11 5.32 18.88
C GLU A 146 -0.92 5.30 17.73
N TYR A 147 -0.51 5.71 16.53
CA TYR A 147 -1.35 5.85 15.33
C TYR A 147 -1.14 4.75 14.30
N LEU A 148 -0.18 3.84 14.50
CA LEU A 148 0.16 2.79 13.55
C LEU A 148 0.19 1.42 14.24
N PRO A 149 -0.26 0.34 13.58
CA PRO A 149 -1.02 0.31 12.34
C PRO A 149 -2.49 0.72 12.55
N ASP A 150 -3.16 1.17 11.48
CA ASP A 150 -4.55 1.65 11.49
C ASP A 150 -5.53 0.75 10.71
N GLY A 151 -5.23 -0.56 10.68
CA GLY A 151 -6.07 -1.54 10.00
C GLY A 151 -5.85 -1.61 8.49
N ALA A 152 -6.13 -2.79 7.94
CA ALA A 152 -6.11 -3.07 6.51
C ALA A 152 -7.00 -4.30 6.23
N SER A 153 -7.25 -4.60 4.96
CA SER A 153 -7.94 -5.83 4.57
C SER A 153 -6.94 -6.94 4.23
N PHE A 154 -7.30 -8.20 4.48
CA PHE A 154 -6.51 -9.34 3.99
C PHE A 154 -6.39 -9.37 2.47
N LYS A 155 -7.40 -8.85 1.76
CA LYS A 155 -7.42 -8.80 0.31
C LYS A 155 -6.36 -7.85 -0.24
N GLU A 156 -5.95 -6.81 0.48
CA GLU A 156 -4.85 -5.93 0.09
C GLU A 156 -3.52 -6.69 0.04
N LEU A 157 -3.23 -7.47 1.08
CA LEU A 157 -2.03 -8.31 1.12
C LEU A 157 -2.06 -9.39 0.03
N GLU A 158 -3.23 -9.99 -0.20
CA GLU A 158 -3.37 -10.95 -1.29
C GLU A 158 -3.15 -10.29 -2.64
N HIS A 159 -3.70 -9.09 -2.86
CA HIS A 159 -3.53 -8.36 -4.11
C HIS A 159 -2.06 -8.05 -4.39
N PHE A 160 -1.32 -7.54 -3.40
CA PHE A 160 0.14 -7.38 -3.54
C PHE A 160 0.85 -8.71 -3.77
N SER A 161 0.38 -9.80 -3.16
CA SER A 161 0.93 -11.13 -3.37
C SER A 161 0.77 -11.65 -4.80
N GLN A 162 -0.34 -11.31 -5.46
CA GLN A 162 -0.61 -11.70 -6.84
C GLN A 162 0.31 -11.02 -7.86
N ILE A 163 0.84 -9.84 -7.53
CA ILE A 163 1.74 -9.04 -8.39
C ILE A 163 3.20 -9.03 -7.91
N ARG A 164 3.54 -9.86 -6.91
CA ARG A 164 4.91 -10.03 -6.42
C ARG A 164 5.79 -10.89 -7.34
N PRO A 165 5.31 -11.96 -8.00
CA PRO A 165 6.18 -12.79 -8.83
C PRO A 165 6.92 -11.95 -9.87
N LYS A 166 8.25 -12.10 -9.94
CA LYS A 166 9.09 -11.27 -10.81
C LYS A 166 8.60 -11.30 -12.26
N GLY A 167 8.37 -10.11 -12.83
CA GLY A 167 7.86 -9.92 -14.18
C GLY A 167 6.33 -9.95 -14.31
N SER A 168 5.57 -10.03 -13.21
CA SER A 168 4.12 -9.91 -13.26
C SER A 168 3.66 -8.47 -13.49
N ASP A 169 2.61 -8.30 -14.28
CA ASP A 169 2.01 -6.99 -14.55
C ASP A 169 1.38 -6.35 -13.31
N PHE A 170 1.38 -5.01 -13.27
CA PHE A 170 0.55 -4.23 -12.35
C PHE A 170 -0.90 -4.27 -12.85
N LYS A 171 -1.76 -5.01 -12.15
CA LYS A 171 -3.11 -5.38 -12.62
C LYS A 171 -4.12 -5.45 -11.49
N GLN A 172 -5.40 -5.51 -11.84
CA GLN A 172 -6.49 -5.68 -10.86
C GLN A 172 -6.46 -7.05 -10.18
N PHE A 173 -7.25 -7.21 -9.13
CA PHE A 173 -7.26 -8.39 -8.29
C PHE A 173 -7.69 -9.64 -9.08
N ASP A 174 -6.92 -10.72 -8.98
CA ASP A 174 -7.27 -12.00 -9.58
C ASP A 174 -8.24 -12.77 -8.67
N TYR A 175 -9.50 -12.90 -9.09
CA TYR A 175 -10.54 -13.66 -8.38
C TYR A 175 -10.61 -15.13 -8.83
N GLY A 176 -9.63 -15.60 -9.59
CA GLY A 176 -9.64 -16.89 -10.26
C GLY A 176 -10.57 -16.90 -11.48
N TYR A 177 -10.54 -18.00 -12.23
CA TYR A 177 -11.17 -18.13 -13.54
C TYR A 177 -12.65 -17.67 -13.60
N ILE A 178 -13.46 -18.23 -12.71
CA ILE A 178 -14.89 -17.90 -12.63
C ILE A 178 -15.05 -16.46 -12.11
N GLY A 179 -14.37 -16.11 -11.02
CA GLY A 179 -14.51 -14.79 -10.39
C GLY A 179 -14.13 -13.64 -11.32
N ASN A 180 -13.12 -13.82 -12.16
CA ASN A 180 -12.69 -12.87 -13.18
C ASN A 180 -13.72 -12.76 -14.30
N LEU A 181 -14.29 -13.87 -14.77
CA LEU A 181 -15.31 -13.82 -15.83
C LEU A 181 -16.54 -13.02 -15.36
N TRP A 182 -16.98 -13.23 -14.12
CA TRP A 182 -18.11 -12.50 -13.54
C TRP A 182 -17.84 -11.01 -13.33
N ARG A 183 -16.61 -10.62 -12.98
CA ARG A 183 -16.26 -9.23 -12.64
C ARG A 183 -15.76 -8.42 -13.83
N TYR A 184 -15.02 -9.07 -14.72
CA TYR A 184 -14.26 -8.42 -15.78
C TYR A 184 -14.71 -8.84 -17.18
N GLY A 185 -15.57 -9.86 -17.31
CA GLY A 185 -15.91 -10.44 -18.62
C GLY A 185 -14.72 -11.13 -19.30
N SER A 186 -13.65 -11.40 -18.56
CA SER A 186 -12.38 -11.98 -19.03
C SER A 186 -11.88 -13.00 -18.01
N TYR A 187 -11.14 -14.01 -18.46
CA TYR A 187 -10.50 -14.98 -17.55
C TYR A 187 -9.32 -14.41 -16.77
N PHE A 188 -8.74 -13.32 -17.26
CA PHE A 188 -7.61 -12.63 -16.65
C PHE A 188 -8.02 -11.24 -16.17
N PRO A 189 -7.50 -10.78 -15.01
CA PRO A 189 -7.75 -9.43 -14.54
C PRO A 189 -7.14 -8.38 -15.50
N PRO A 190 -7.80 -7.22 -15.67
CA PRO A 190 -7.27 -6.13 -16.49
C PRO A 190 -5.94 -5.60 -15.94
N ILE A 191 -4.99 -5.30 -16.85
CA ILE A 191 -3.73 -4.62 -16.53
C ILE A 191 -3.99 -3.11 -16.43
N TYR A 192 -3.35 -2.45 -15.47
CA TYR A 192 -3.42 -0.99 -15.36
C TYR A 192 -2.51 -0.35 -16.40
N ASN A 193 -3.09 0.44 -17.31
CA ASN A 193 -2.31 1.16 -18.29
C ASN A 193 -1.67 2.42 -17.66
N LEU A 194 -0.41 2.31 -17.26
CA LEU A 194 0.32 3.41 -16.62
C LEU A 194 0.60 4.58 -17.56
N THR A 195 0.50 4.43 -18.89
CA THR A 195 0.62 5.55 -19.84
C THR A 195 -0.46 6.61 -19.66
N ASN A 196 -1.55 6.26 -18.96
CA ASN A 196 -2.63 7.18 -18.63
C ASN A 196 -2.27 8.14 -17.47
N VAL A 197 -1.25 7.81 -16.67
CA VAL A 197 -0.77 8.62 -15.54
C VAL A 197 0.11 9.76 -16.08
N ARG A 198 -0.55 10.81 -16.56
CA ARG A 198 0.08 11.90 -17.33
C ARG A 198 0.39 13.17 -16.54
N ALA A 199 0.00 13.25 -15.27
CA ALA A 199 0.33 14.41 -14.45
C ALA A 199 1.84 14.41 -14.12
N PRO A 200 2.48 15.58 -13.94
CA PRO A 200 3.88 15.67 -13.56
C PRO A 200 4.18 14.85 -12.30
N LEU A 201 5.20 14.00 -12.35
CA LEU A 201 5.53 13.04 -11.30
C LEU A 201 6.93 13.29 -10.74
N TYR A 202 7.03 13.35 -9.42
CA TYR A 202 8.28 13.42 -8.67
C TYR A 202 8.42 12.17 -7.81
N ILE A 203 9.47 11.38 -8.06
CA ILE A 203 9.70 10.10 -7.39
C ILE A 203 10.83 10.23 -6.38
N TYR A 204 10.56 9.83 -5.14
CA TYR A 204 11.56 9.69 -4.07
C TYR A 204 11.57 8.24 -3.60
N TYR A 205 12.75 7.63 -3.51
CA TYR A 205 12.91 6.26 -3.02
C TYR A 205 14.19 6.14 -2.19
N GLY A 206 14.20 5.19 -1.25
CA GLY A 206 15.36 4.88 -0.42
C GLY A 206 16.21 3.77 -1.03
N LEU A 207 17.55 3.91 -0.98
CA LEU A 207 18.45 2.84 -1.44
C LEU A 207 18.41 1.60 -0.53
N ASN A 208 18.00 1.77 0.73
CA ASN A 208 17.84 0.70 1.71
C ASN A 208 16.39 0.20 1.83
N ASP A 209 15.46 0.67 1.00
CA ASP A 209 14.05 0.31 1.08
C ASP A 209 13.83 -1.17 0.74
N TRP A 210 13.13 -1.89 1.60
CA TRP A 210 12.85 -3.32 1.43
C TRP A 210 11.54 -3.60 0.72
N VAL A 211 10.68 -2.60 0.54
CA VAL A 211 9.36 -2.73 -0.09
C VAL A 211 9.36 -2.07 -1.46
N ALA A 212 9.82 -0.83 -1.55
CA ALA A 212 10.00 -0.10 -2.81
C ALA A 212 11.47 -0.21 -3.26
N ASP A 213 11.90 -1.43 -3.61
CA ASP A 213 13.29 -1.68 -4.02
C ASP A 213 13.68 -0.77 -5.20
N PRO A 214 14.90 -0.18 -5.21
CA PRO A 214 15.33 0.70 -6.30
C PRO A 214 15.16 0.14 -7.72
N GLN A 215 15.33 -1.18 -7.90
CA GLN A 215 15.12 -1.81 -9.19
C GLN A 215 13.64 -1.84 -9.59
N ASP A 216 12.74 -2.06 -8.63
CA ASP A 216 11.29 -2.04 -8.83
C ASP A 216 10.79 -0.62 -9.13
N VAL A 217 11.33 0.37 -8.42
CA VAL A 217 11.04 1.79 -8.69
C VAL A 217 11.48 2.17 -10.11
N PHE A 218 12.63 1.69 -10.57
CA PHE A 218 13.10 1.96 -11.94
C PHE A 218 12.14 1.43 -13.02
N TYR A 219 11.45 0.31 -12.79
CA TYR A 219 10.43 -0.20 -13.72
C TYR A 219 9.13 0.62 -13.73
N THR A 220 8.92 1.46 -12.73
CA THR A 220 7.73 2.32 -12.62
C THR A 220 7.83 3.58 -13.49
N VAL A 221 9.05 3.99 -13.85
CA VAL A 221 9.38 5.22 -14.59
C VAL A 221 9.53 4.94 -16.08
#